data_AF-A0A954NY07-F1
#
_entry.id   AF-A0A954NY07-F1
#
_cell.length_a   1.000
_cell.length_b   1.000
_cell.length_c   1.000
_cell.angle_alpha   90.00
_cell.angle_beta   90.00
_cell.angle_gamma   90.00
#
_symmetry.space_group_name_H-M   'P 1'
#
loop_
_entity.id
_entity.type
_entity.pdbx_description
1 polymer ?
#
loop_
_entity_poly.entity_id
_entity_poly.type
_entity_poly.pdbx_seq_one_letter_code
_entity_poly.pdbx_strand_id
1 'polypeptide(L)'
;PTWFYVRGEYHVESYAAETDGATSTKLNVQMEDWRAVGGLRFETGAVSTFVEAGWVFERDFKTDISGLNGNLDSGFIGRVGLRY
;
A
#
# COMPACT_ATOMS: atom_id res chain seq x y z
N PRO A 1 -15.98 17.20 14.67
CA PRO A 1 -14.79 18.04 14.39
C PRO A 1 -14.14 17.59 13.08
N THR A 2 -13.52 18.50 12.32
CA THR A 2 -12.84 18.18 11.06
C THR A 2 -11.38 18.58 11.17
N TRP A 3 -10.46 17.68 10.84
CA TRP A 3 -9.03 17.97 10.88
C TRP A 3 -8.31 17.41 9.67
N PHE A 4 -7.28 18.15 9.26
CA PHE A 4 -6.40 17.80 8.16
C PHE A 4 -5.09 17.24 8.70
N TYR A 5 -4.52 16.28 7.98
CA TYR A 5 -3.21 15.72 8.29
C TYR A 5 -2.45 15.35 7.03
N VAL A 6 -1.12 15.31 7.17
CA VAL A 6 -0.21 14.81 6.15
C VAL A 6 0.67 13.75 6.80
N ARG A 7 0.98 12.70 6.06
CA ARG A 7 1.83 11.61 6.51
C ARG A 7 2.77 11.18 5.39
N GLY A 8 4.04 10.97 5.73
CA GLY A 8 4.99 10.22 4.93
C GLY A 8 5.14 8.83 5.54
N GLU A 9 4.99 7.78 4.75
CA GLU A 9 5.07 6.39 5.20
C GLU A 9 6.03 5.61 4.31
N TYR A 10 6.86 4.77 4.94
CA TYR A 10 7.65 3.77 4.24
C TYR A 10 7.01 2.41 4.47
N HIS A 11 6.61 1.72 3.40
CA HIS A 11 5.96 0.41 3.48
C HIS A 11 6.92 -0.68 2.98
N VAL A 12 6.93 -1.78 3.73
CA VAL A 12 7.59 -3.04 3.35
C VAL A 12 6.54 -4.14 3.48
N GLU A 13 6.13 -4.73 2.36
CA GLU A 13 5.15 -5.82 2.31
C GLU A 13 5.82 -7.08 1.75
N SER A 14 5.48 -8.25 2.29
CA SER A 14 5.95 -9.53 1.77
C SER A 14 4.78 -10.46 1.52
N TYR A 15 4.76 -11.05 0.32
CA TYR A 15 3.76 -11.99 -0.13
C TYR A 15 4.44 -13.31 -0.45
N ALA A 16 3.91 -14.39 0.09
CA ALA A 16 4.29 -15.75 -0.31
C ALA A 16 3.11 -16.37 -1.04
N ALA A 17 3.32 -16.76 -2.29
CA ALA A 17 2.38 -17.53 -3.07
C ALA A 17 2.94 -18.94 -3.28
N GLU A 18 2.16 -19.94 -2.91
CA GLU A 18 2.44 -21.34 -3.20
C GLU A 18 1.41 -21.82 -4.22
N THR A 19 1.87 -22.35 -5.35
CA THR A 19 0.99 -22.98 -6.34
C THR A 19 0.90 -24.47 -6.05
N ASP A 20 -0.32 -24.96 -5.84
CA ASP A 20 -0.58 -26.38 -5.63
C ASP A 20 -0.59 -27.10 -6.98
N GLY A 21 0.42 -27.93 -7.23
CA GLY A 21 0.61 -28.65 -8.50
C GLY A 21 1.82 -29.57 -8.46
N ALA A 22 2.00 -30.42 -9.49
CA ALA A 22 3.06 -31.44 -9.58
C ALA A 22 4.50 -30.88 -9.47
N THR A 23 4.67 -29.57 -9.57
CA THR A 23 5.91 -28.84 -9.29
C THR A 23 5.56 -27.65 -8.41
N SER A 24 5.54 -27.85 -7.09
CA SER A 24 5.30 -26.79 -6.11
C SER A 24 6.33 -25.68 -6.32
N THR A 25 5.88 -24.56 -6.88
CA THR A 25 6.71 -23.36 -7.04
C THR A 25 6.32 -22.40 -5.93
N LYS A 26 7.26 -22.14 -5.03
CA LYS A 26 7.13 -21.10 -4.00
C LYS A 26 7.63 -19.80 -4.61
N LEU A 27 6.74 -18.83 -4.73
CA LEU A 27 7.06 -17.48 -5.16
C LEU A 27 6.93 -16.56 -3.95
N ASN A 28 8.06 -16.08 -3.44
CA ASN A 28 8.04 -14.97 -2.50
C ASN A 28 8.31 -13.68 -3.25
N VAL A 29 7.49 -12.66 -2.95
CA VAL A 29 7.58 -11.31 -3.50
C VAL A 29 7.64 -10.34 -2.33
N GLN A 30 8.70 -9.55 -2.25
CA GLN A 30 8.81 -8.44 -1.32
C GLN A 30 8.61 -7.13 -2.09
N MET A 31 7.75 -6.26 -1.57
CA MET A 31 7.50 -4.94 -2.12
C MET A 31 7.94 -3.87 -1.10
N GLU A 32 8.64 -2.86 -1.60
CA GLU A 32 9.13 -1.71 -0.83
C GLU A 32 8.64 -0.44 -1.52
N ASP A 33 8.11 0.53 -0.76
CA ASP A 33 7.66 1.78 -1.35
C ASP A 33 7.62 2.95 -0.35
N TRP A 34 7.68 4.17 -0.89
CA TRP A 34 7.47 5.42 -0.17
C TRP A 34 6.13 6.05 -0.53
N ARG A 35 5.38 6.53 0.46
CA ARG A 35 4.06 7.17 0.24
C ARG A 35 3.99 8.51 0.94
N ALA A 36 3.51 9.52 0.25
CA ALA A 36 3.09 10.78 0.86
C ALA A 36 1.57 10.93 0.71
N VAL A 37 0.86 11.05 1.83
CA VAL A 37 -0.61 11.07 1.85
C VAL A 37 -1.10 12.26 2.67
N GLY A 38 -2.03 13.02 2.10
CA GLY A 38 -2.80 14.05 2.78
C GLY A 38 -4.24 13.59 3.00
N GLY A 39 -4.77 13.80 4.20
CA GLY A 39 -6.09 13.32 4.60
C GLY A 39 -6.93 14.36 5.32
N LEU A 40 -8.24 14.27 5.10
CA LEU A 40 -9.27 14.98 5.84
C LEU A 40 -10.07 13.96 6.64
N ARG A 41 -10.14 14.17 7.96
CA ARG A 41 -10.99 13.37 8.83
C ARG A 41 -12.17 14.20 9.31
N PHE A 42 -13.36 13.63 9.19
CA PHE A 42 -14.63 14.20 9.61
C PHE A 42 -15.19 13.34 10.75
N GLU A 43 -15.51 13.98 11.87
CA GLU A 43 -16.14 13.32 13.01
C GLU A 43 -17.53 13.92 13.20
N THR A 44 -18.57 13.12 12.93
CA THR A 44 -19.99 13.48 13.10
C THR A 44 -20.66 12.48 14.03
N GLY A 45 -20.80 12.84 15.30
CA GLY A 45 -21.50 12.04 16.29
C GLY A 45 -20.94 10.62 16.41
N ALA A 46 -21.76 9.62 16.07
CA ALA A 46 -21.40 8.20 16.11
C ALA A 46 -20.57 7.72 14.89
N VAL A 47 -20.40 8.55 13.86
CA VAL A 47 -19.71 8.17 12.63
C VAL A 47 -18.47 9.04 12.43
N SER A 48 -17.35 8.37 12.13
CA SER A 48 -16.12 9.02 11.69
C SER A 48 -15.79 8.61 10.25
N THR A 49 -15.62 9.60 9.38
CA THR A 49 -15.28 9.43 7.97
C THR A 49 -13.89 9.98 7.73
N PHE A 50 -13.12 9.36 6.85
CA PHE A 50 -11.86 9.94 6.37
C PHE A 50 -11.77 9.83 4.85
N VAL A 51 -11.13 10.83 4.24
CA VAL A 51 -10.77 10.86 2.83
C VAL A 51 -9.30 11.21 2.73
N GLU A 52 -8.53 10.39 2.04
CA GLU A 52 -7.09 10.52 1.86
C GLU A 52 -6.75 10.49 0.38
N ALA A 53 -5.80 11.34 -0.01
CA ALA A 53 -5.22 11.36 -1.34
C ALA A 53 -3.71 11.52 -1.21
N GLY A 54 -2.97 10.84 -2.06
CA GLY A 54 -1.53 10.79 -1.96
C GLY A 54 -0.85 10.29 -3.22
N TRP A 55 0.47 10.21 -3.12
CA TRP A 55 1.32 9.67 -4.17
C TRP A 55 2.26 8.64 -3.58
N VAL A 56 2.47 7.56 -4.33
CA VAL A 56 3.42 6.50 -4.04
C VAL A 56 4.61 6.67 -4.97
N PHE A 57 5.80 6.60 -4.42
CA PHE A 57 7.09 6.76 -5.08
C PHE A 57 7.90 5.48 -4.92
N GLU A 58 8.77 5.22 -5.90
CA GLU A 58 9.82 4.19 -5.84
C GLU A 58 9.29 2.85 -5.32
N ARG A 59 8.32 2.27 -6.04
CA ARG A 59 7.71 1.00 -5.66
C ARG A 59 8.53 -0.13 -6.22
N ASP A 60 9.48 -0.64 -5.47
CA ASP A 60 10.32 -1.74 -5.91
C ASP A 60 9.70 -3.09 -5.50
N PHE A 61 9.85 -4.10 -6.36
CA PHE A 61 9.54 -5.47 -6.00
C PHE A 61 10.76 -6.37 -6.22
N LYS A 62 11.02 -7.24 -5.24
CA LYS A 62 12.06 -8.26 -5.24
C LYS A 62 11.41 -9.62 -5.17
N THR A 63 11.92 -10.58 -5.93
CA THR A 63 11.46 -11.97 -5.87
C THR A 63 12.64 -12.92 -5.66
N ASP A 64 12.34 -14.11 -5.14
CA ASP A 64 13.34 -15.19 -5.04
C ASP A 64 13.66 -15.83 -6.41
N ILE A 65 12.91 -15.47 -7.46
CA ILE A 65 13.18 -15.94 -8.83
C ILE A 65 14.19 -15.01 -9.48
N SER A 66 15.37 -15.55 -9.78
CA SER A 66 16.45 -14.79 -10.43
C SER A 66 15.94 -14.15 -11.74
N GLY A 67 16.03 -12.83 -11.82
CA GLY A 67 15.64 -12.03 -13.00
C GLY A 67 14.22 -11.45 -12.96
N LEU A 68 13.40 -11.83 -11.98
CA LEU A 68 12.03 -11.30 -11.83
C LEU A 68 12.00 -10.22 -10.74
N ASN A 69 12.88 -9.23 -10.88
CA ASN A 69 12.95 -8.04 -10.03
C ASN A 69 12.63 -6.82 -10.88
N GLY A 70 11.98 -5.83 -10.30
CA GLY A 70 11.66 -4.62 -11.06
C GLY A 70 11.17 -3.48 -10.20
N ASN A 71 11.07 -2.32 -10.84
CA ASN A 71 10.48 -1.12 -10.27
C ASN A 71 9.09 -0.94 -10.89
N LEU A 72 8.08 -0.87 -10.03
CA LEU A 72 6.74 -0.41 -10.36
C LEU A 72 6.75 1.11 -10.30
N ASP A 73 6.25 1.75 -11.36
CA ASP A 73 6.24 3.21 -11.47
C ASP A 73 5.50 3.87 -10.30
N SER A 74 5.80 5.16 -10.11
CA SER A 74 5.09 6.02 -9.17
C SER A 74 3.60 6.13 -9.54
N GLY A 75 2.74 6.35 -8.54
CA GLY A 75 1.31 6.39 -8.81
C GLY A 75 0.47 7.07 -7.75
N PHE A 76 -0.71 7.50 -8.16
CA PHE A 76 -1.70 8.10 -7.26
C PHE A 76 -2.32 7.04 -6.35
N ILE A 77 -2.57 7.41 -5.08
CA ILE A 77 -3.33 6.62 -4.13
C ILE A 77 -4.45 7.46 -3.52
N GLY A 78 -5.67 6.91 -3.52
CA GLY A 78 -6.82 7.48 -2.83
C GLY A 78 -7.40 6.47 -1.86
N ARG A 79 -7.76 6.90 -0.65
CA ARG A 79 -8.44 6.06 0.34
C ARG A 79 -9.64 6.81 0.91
N VAL A 80 -10.71 6.10 1.15
CA VAL A 80 -11.91 6.63 1.83
C VAL A 80 -12.40 5.55 2.77
N GLY A 81 -12.76 5.93 3.98
CA GLY A 81 -13.26 4.99 4.96
C GLY A 81 -14.26 5.62 5.91
N LEU A 82 -15.12 4.75 6.42
CA LEU A 82 -16.18 5.05 7.37
C LEU A 82 -15.99 4.12 8.58
N ARG A 83 -16.07 4.68 9.77
CA ARG A 83 -16.04 3.97 11.04
C ARG A 83 -17.26 4.37 11.86
N TYR A 84 -18.05 3.39 12.26
CA TYR A 84 -19.27 3.49 13.05
C TYR A 84 -19.16 2.65 14.33
#